data_AF-A0A4D4LMK2-F1
#
_entry.id   AF-A0A4D4LMK2-F1
#
_cell.length_a   1.000
_cell.length_b   1.000
_cell.length_c   1.000
_cell.angle_alpha   90.00
_cell.angle_beta   90.00
_cell.angle_gamma   90.00
#
_symmetry.space_group_name_H-M   'P 1'
#
loop_
_entity.id
_entity.type
_entity.pdbx_description
1 polymer ?
#
loop_
_entity_poly.entity_id
_entity_poly.type
_entity_poly.pdbx_seq_one_letter_code
_entity_poly.pdbx_strand_id
1 'polypeptide(L)' 'MSTSLDDRLALRELVENWAVWRDAADWERFATVWHPTDGWMSATWFQGPAPTSSR' A
#
# COMPACT_ATOMS: atom_id res chain seq x y z
N MET A 1 -17.84 -13.14 -7.34
CA MET A 1 -16.48 -12.99 -7.87
C MET A 1 -15.61 -14.06 -7.22
N SER A 2 -15.14 -15.04 -7.99
CA SER A 2 -14.19 -16.03 -7.49
C SER A 2 -12.80 -15.42 -7.62
N THR A 3 -12.04 -15.31 -6.53
CA THR A 3 -10.66 -14.82 -6.58
C THR A 3 -9.75 -15.89 -7.13
N SER A 4 -9.00 -15.57 -8.18
CA SER A 4 -8.01 -16.48 -8.75
C SER A 4 -6.86 -16.70 -7.77
N LEU A 5 -6.05 -17.75 -7.99
CA LEU A 5 -4.82 -17.93 -7.22
C LEU A 5 -3.89 -16.71 -7.38
N ASP A 6 -3.82 -16.15 -8.59
CA ASP A 6 -3.01 -14.98 -8.89
C ASP A 6 -3.46 -13.75 -8.10
N ASP A 7 -4.78 -13.52 -8.00
CA ASP A 7 -5.33 -12.43 -7.17
C ASP A 7 -4.93 -12.58 -5.70
N ARG A 8 -4.95 -13.82 -5.19
CA ARG A 8 -4.56 -14.09 -3.80
C ARG A 8 -3.08 -13.83 -3.56
N LEU A 9 -2.22 -14.21 -4.50
CA LEU A 9 -0.78 -13.96 -4.42
C LEU A 9 -0.48 -12.46 -4.51
N ALA A 10 -1.11 -11.75 -5.45
CA ALA A 10 -0.96 -10.30 -5.60
C ALA A 10 -1.40 -9.53 -4.34
N LEU A 11 -2.53 -9.91 -3.73
CA LEU A 11 -2.98 -9.33 -2.46
C LEU A 11 -2.02 -9.61 -1.32
N ARG A 12 -1.46 -10.83 -1.27
CA ARG A 12 -0.51 -11.21 -0.22
C ARG A 12 0.78 -10.39 -0.33
N GLU A 13 1.32 -10.29 -1.54
CA GLU A 13 2.51 -9.49 -1.83
C GLU A 13 2.28 -8.02 -1.48
N LEU A 14 1.14 -7.44 -1.86
CA LEU A 14 0.79 -6.06 -1.53
C LEU A 14 0.81 -5.80 -0.01
N VAL A 15 0.22 -6.70 0.78
CA VAL A 15 0.16 -6.57 2.25
C VAL A 15 1.55 -6.77 2.88
N GLU A 16 2.34 -7.71 2.39
CA GLU A 16 3.71 -7.95 2.88
C GLU A 16 4.62 -6.75 2.58
N ASN A 17 4.58 -6.23 1.35
CA ASN A 17 5.32 -5.03 0.95
C ASN A 17 4.92 -3.82 1.79
N TRP A 18 3.62 -3.63 2.07
CA TRP A 18 3.17 -2.57 2.95
C TRP A 18 3.81 -2.66 4.34
N ALA A 19 3.81 -3.85 4.96
CA ALA A 19 4.36 -4.04 6.29
C ALA A 19 5.88 -3.83 6.31
N VAL A 20 6.60 -4.46 5.38
CA VAL A 20 8.07 -4.42 5.31
C VAL A 20 8.56 -3.00 4.99
N TRP A 21 8.02 -2.34 3.96
CA TRP A 21 8.50 -1.04 3.53
C TRP A 21 8.17 0.07 4.52
N ARG A 22 6.99 0.02 5.16
CA ARG A 22 6.64 0.95 6.24
C ARG A 22 7.61 0.84 7.41
N ASP A 23 7.88 -0.38 7.87
CA ASP A 23 8.71 -0.62 9.06
C ASP A 23 10.19 -0.33 8.79
N ALA A 24 10.65 -0.54 7.55
CA ALA A 24 12.00 -0.19 7.10
C ALA A 24 12.18 1.31 6.76
N ALA A 25 11.12 2.11 6.81
CA ALA A 25 11.10 3.50 6.35
C ALA A 25 11.53 3.69 4.87
N ASP A 26 11.29 2.69 4.02
CA ASP A 26 11.53 2.75 2.57
C ASP A 26 10.34 3.44 1.88
N TRP A 27 10.29 4.77 1.99
CA TRP A 27 9.15 5.56 1.54
C TRP A 27 8.95 5.56 0.03
N GLU A 28 10.02 5.41 -0.75
CA GLU A 28 9.95 5.35 -2.20
C GLU A 28 9.20 4.09 -2.65
N ARG A 29 9.57 2.92 -2.11
CA ARG A 29 8.83 1.68 -2.40
C ARG A 29 7.46 1.70 -1.75
N PHE A 30 7.34 2.22 -0.53
CA PHE A 30 6.05 2.32 0.16
C PHE A 30 5.02 3.16 -0.61
N ALA A 31 5.43 4.16 -1.38
CA ALA A 31 4.50 4.91 -2.23
C ALA A 31 3.81 4.02 -3.29
N THR A 32 4.43 2.90 -3.69
CA THR A 32 3.92 2.02 -4.76
C THR A 32 2.79 1.08 -4.31
N VAL A 33 2.57 0.88 -3.01
CA VAL A 33 1.45 0.06 -2.51
C VAL A 33 0.12 0.82 -2.43
N TRP A 34 0.11 2.11 -2.78
CA TRP A 34 -1.10 2.93 -2.77
C TRP A 34 -1.86 2.82 -4.09
N HIS A 35 -3.18 2.90 -4.02
CA HIS A 35 -3.97 3.05 -5.24
C HIS A 35 -3.62 4.39 -5.92
N PRO A 36 -3.36 4.41 -7.25
CA PRO A 36 -2.73 5.57 -7.92
C PRO A 36 -3.52 6.88 -7.84
N THR A 37 -4.84 6.83 -7.77
CA THR A 37 -5.70 8.01 -7.95
C THR A 37 -6.29 8.54 -6.65
N ASP A 38 -6.61 7.65 -5.71
CA ASP A 38 -7.45 7.94 -4.53
C ASP A 38 -7.07 7.07 -3.33
N GLY A 39 -5.80 6.65 -3.25
CA GLY A 39 -5.29 5.95 -2.07
C GLY A 39 -5.54 6.75 -0.78
N TRP A 40 -6.16 6.10 0.21
CA TRP A 40 -6.49 6.71 1.50
C TRP A 40 -6.19 5.73 2.64
N MET A 41 -5.54 6.21 3.70
CA MET A 41 -5.31 5.43 4.91
C MET A 41 -6.13 5.99 6.06
N SER A 42 -6.76 5.07 6.78
CA SER A 42 -7.44 5.36 8.03
C SER A 42 -6.88 4.45 9.13
N ALA A 43 -6.17 5.06 10.06
CA ALA A 43 -5.71 4.50 11.31
C ALA A 43 -6.31 5.33 12.45
N THR A 44 -6.35 4.76 13.67
CA THR A 44 -6.85 5.47 14.85
C THR A 44 -6.08 6.77 15.15
N TRP A 45 -4.85 6.89 14.67
CA TRP A 45 -3.94 8.02 14.88
C TRP A 45 -3.58 8.78 13.60
N PHE A 46 -4.06 8.35 12.43
CA PHE A 46 -3.77 8.99 11.16
C PHE A 46 -4.93 8.80 10.18
N GLN A 47 -5.41 9.87 9.58
CA GLN A 47 -6.38 9.81 8.49
C GLN A 47 -5.89 10.75 7.40
N GLY A 48 -5.55 10.21 6.24
CA GLY A 48 -4.98 11.02 5.18
C GLY A 48 -4.79 10.29 3.86
N PRO A 49 -4.58 11.06 2.78
CA PRO A 49 -4.36 10.51 1.46
C PRO A 49 -2.99 9.85 1.35
N ALA A 50 -2.77 9.11 0.27
CA ALA A 50 -1.46 8.67 -0.16
C ALA A 50 -0.49 9.88 -0.21
N PRO A 51 0.80 9.69 0.12
CA PRO A 51 1.78 10.75 -0.02
C PRO A 51 1.78 11.28 -1.46
N THR A 52 1.73 12.60 -1.61
CA THR A 52 2.01 13.21 -2.91
C THR A 52 3.45 12.84 -3.25
N SER A 53 3.67 12.00 -4.26
CA SER A 53 5.02 11.73 -4.77
C SER A 53 5.62 13.08 -5.16
N SER A 54 6.46 13.65 -4.29
CA SER A 54 7.22 14.86 -4.61
C SER A 54 8.14 14.48 -5.75
N ARG A 55 7.88 15.05 -6.91
CA ARG A 55 8.76 14.95 -8.07
C ARG A 55 10.09 15.65 -7.79
#